data_AF-A0A9N8VL28-F1
#
_entry.id   AF-A0A9N8VL28-F1
#
_cell.length_a   1.000
_cell.length_b   1.000
_cell.length_c   1.000
_cell.angle_alpha   90.00
_cell.angle_beta   90.00
_cell.angle_gamma   90.00
#
_symmetry.space_group_name_H-M   'P 1'
#
loop_
_entity.id
_entity.type
_entity.pdbx_description
1 polymer ?
#
loop_
_entity_poly.entity_id
_entity_poly.type
_entity_poly.pdbx_seq_one_letter_code
_entity_poly.pdbx_strand_id
1 'polypeptide(L)'
;MASAFFRKNPALIPLFVASGAGIIGSMTFAGYVLSTNPDVIINKTAPHPWNRIQQHENAKLITINKEFFNSRKGVESPTDRY
;
A
#
# COMPACT_ATOMS: atom_id res chain seq x y z
N MET A 1 27.81 -18.79 6.47
CA MET A 1 27.41 -19.38 7.78
C MET A 1 25.92 -19.65 7.87
N ALA A 2 25.02 -18.74 7.45
CA ALA A 2 23.56 -18.94 7.51
C ALA A 2 23.04 -20.11 6.63
N SER A 3 23.55 -20.30 5.42
CA SER A 3 23.12 -21.38 4.53
C SER A 3 23.36 -22.79 5.09
N ALA A 4 24.46 -22.98 5.82
CA ALA A 4 24.77 -24.25 6.48
C ALA A 4 23.80 -24.57 7.63
N PHE A 5 23.26 -23.55 8.31
CA PHE A 5 22.28 -23.71 9.39
C PHE A 5 20.92 -24.19 8.86
N PHE A 6 20.42 -23.59 7.77
CA PHE A 6 19.15 -23.99 7.16
C PHE A 6 19.21 -25.36 6.50
N ARG A 7 20.36 -25.77 5.96
CA ARG A 7 20.56 -27.12 5.42
C ARG A 7 20.54 -28.20 6.51
N LYS A 8 21.01 -27.88 7.71
CA LYS A 8 20.97 -28.78 8.88
C LYS A 8 19.61 -28.81 9.56
N ASN A 9 18.82 -27.74 9.47
CA ASN A 9 17.52 -27.60 10.13
C ASN A 9 16.42 -27.16 9.14
N PRO A 10 16.02 -28.01 8.17
CA PRO A 10 15.05 -27.64 7.15
C PRO A 10 13.66 -27.34 7.73
N ALA A 11 13.31 -27.96 8.87
CA ALA A 11 12.03 -27.75 9.54
C ALA A 11 11.83 -26.31 10.06
N LEU A 12 12.90 -25.55 10.27
CA LEU A 12 12.82 -24.17 10.77
C LEU A 12 12.58 -23.14 9.67
N ILE A 13 12.85 -23.49 8.40
CA ILE A 13 12.67 -22.60 7.25
C ILE A 13 11.26 -21.98 7.19
N PRO A 14 10.15 -22.73 7.29
CA PRO A 14 8.81 -22.13 7.21
C PRO A 14 8.55 -21.10 8.32
N LEU A 15 9.10 -21.31 9.52
CA LEU A 15 8.98 -20.35 10.63
C LEU A 15 9.69 -19.03 10.30
N PHE A 16 10.91 -19.09 9.78
CA PHE A 16 11.65 -17.89 9.40
C PHE A 16 11.03 -17.17 8.19
N VAL A 17 10.44 -17.93 7.25
CA VAL A 17 9.72 -17.34 6.12
C VAL A 17 8.48 -16.58 6.60
N ALA A 18 7.69 -17.15 7.52
CA ALA A 18 6.51 -16.48 8.07
C ALA A 18 6.89 -15.18 8.81
N SER A 19 7.89 -15.25 9.69
CA SER A 19 8.37 -14.08 10.44
C SER A 19 9.00 -13.02 9.53
N GLY A 20 9.83 -13.45 8.57
CA GLY A 20 10.45 -12.57 7.60
C GLY A 20 9.43 -11.88 6.68
N ALA A 21 8.42 -12.62 6.23
CA ALA A 21 7.32 -12.07 5.45
C ALA A 21 6.54 -10.99 6.23
N GLY A 22 6.34 -11.17 7.54
CA GLY A 22 5.73 -10.16 8.39
C GLY A 22 6.55 -8.86 8.47
N ILE A 23 7.87 -8.97 8.66
CA ILE A 23 8.75 -7.79 8.74
C ILE A 23 8.78 -7.06 7.40
N ILE A 24 9.01 -7.77 6.30
CA ILE A 24 9.06 -7.18 4.96
C ILE A 24 7.70 -6.58 4.60
N GLY A 25 6.60 -7.28 4.89
CA GLY A 25 5.23 -6.82 4.65
C GLY A 25 4.90 -5.54 5.42
N SER A 26 5.29 -5.45 6.69
CA SER A 26 5.04 -4.24 7.49
C SER A 26 5.85 -3.03 6.99
N MET A 27 7.13 -3.22 6.67
CA MET A 27 7.96 -2.15 6.11
C MET A 27 7.47 -1.68 4.74
N THR A 28 7.12 -2.61 3.86
CA THR A 28 6.60 -2.25 2.52
C THR A 28 5.23 -1.58 2.60
N PHE A 29 4.34 -2.05 3.47
CA PHE A 29 3.05 -1.40 3.68
C PHE A 29 3.19 0.00 4.26
N ALA A 30 4.06 0.19 5.26
CA ALA A 30 4.34 1.51 5.81
C ALA A 30 4.87 2.46 4.73
N GLY A 31 5.82 2.01 3.90
CA GLY A 31 6.32 2.79 2.77
C GLY A 31 5.23 3.14 1.74
N TYR A 32 4.34 2.20 1.43
CA TYR A 32 3.19 2.43 0.54
C TYR A 32 2.23 3.48 1.10
N VAL A 33 1.87 3.38 2.38
CA VAL A 33 0.98 4.34 3.05
C VAL A 33 1.60 5.73 3.04
N LEU A 34 2.88 5.84 3.37
CA LEU A 34 3.60 7.11 3.38
C LEU A 34 3.63 7.78 2.00
N SER A 35 3.76 7.01 0.92
CA SER A 35 3.86 7.57 -0.43
C SER A 35 2.53 7.86 -1.10
N THR A 36 1.50 7.04 -0.83
CA THR A 36 0.27 6.99 -1.66
C THR A 36 -0.98 7.40 -0.89
N ASN A 37 -0.97 7.35 0.45
CA ASN A 37 -2.16 7.60 1.24
C ASN A 37 -2.43 9.11 1.38
N PRO A 38 -3.63 9.61 1.01
CA PRO A 38 -3.99 11.02 1.14
C PRO A 38 -4.12 11.50 2.58
N ASP A 39 -4.32 10.60 3.55
CA ASP A 39 -4.50 11.01 4.95
C ASP A 39 -3.16 11.37 5.62
N VAL A 40 -2.03 11.07 4.96
CA VAL A 40 -0.70 11.24 5.52
C VAL A 40 0.03 12.38 4.82
N ILE A 41 0.29 13.46 5.56
CA ILE A 41 1.01 14.63 5.05
C ILE A 41 2.47 14.53 5.47
N ILE A 42 3.32 14.09 4.54
CA ILE A 42 4.78 14.08 4.73
C ILE A 42 5.39 15.38 4.19
N ASN A 43 4.90 15.84 3.04
CA ASN A 43 5.38 17.03 2.38
C ASN A 43 4.51 18.25 2.73
N LYS A 44 5.09 19.20 3.49
CA LYS A 44 4.40 20.45 3.88
C LYS A 44 4.05 21.35 2.68
N THR A 45 4.69 21.16 1.53
CA THR A 45 4.48 21.96 0.31
C THR A 45 3.20 21.57 -0.45
N ALA A 46 2.64 20.39 -0.19
CA ALA A 46 1.38 19.92 -0.78
C ALA A 46 0.34 19.62 0.32
N PRO A 47 -0.26 20.67 0.93
CA PRO A 47 -1.07 20.54 2.14
C PRO A 47 -2.41 19.79 1.95
N HIS A 48 -2.84 19.55 0.70
CA HIS A 48 -4.12 18.89 0.37
C HIS A 48 -3.90 17.68 -0.56
N PRO A 49 -3.23 16.62 -0.10
CA PRO A 49 -2.95 15.43 -0.91
C PRO A 49 -4.23 14.71 -1.42
N TRP A 50 -5.34 14.77 -0.68
CA TRP A 50 -6.63 14.22 -1.11
C TRP A 50 -7.20 14.86 -2.38
N ASN A 51 -6.78 16.09 -2.74
CA ASN A 51 -7.21 16.73 -3.99
C ASN A 51 -6.68 16.02 -5.24
N ARG A 52 -5.66 15.16 -5.11
CA ARG A 52 -5.03 14.46 -6.24
C ARG A 52 -5.77 13.20 -6.64
N ILE A 53 -6.64 12.69 -5.78
CA ILE A 53 -7.28 11.38 -5.95
C ILE A 53 -8.64 11.59 -6.61
N GLN A 54 -8.84 10.93 -7.74
CA GLN A 54 -10.10 11.00 -8.47
C GLN A 54 -11.11 9.99 -7.91
N GLN A 55 -12.41 10.23 -8.13
CA GLN A 55 -13.47 9.37 -7.58
C GLN A 55 -13.43 7.90 -8.06
N HIS A 56 -12.78 7.65 -9.20
CA HIS A 56 -12.61 6.32 -9.78
C HIS A 56 -11.30 5.65 -9.36
N GLU A 57 -10.44 6.35 -8.61
CA GLU A 57 -9.21 5.80 -8.08
C GLU A 57 -9.43 5.25 -6.67
N ASN A 58 -8.75 4.14 -6.38
CA ASN A 58 -8.81 3.52 -5.06
C ASN A 58 -7.55 3.90 -4.26
N ALA A 59 -7.76 4.61 -3.15
CA ALA A 59 -6.69 4.99 -2.22
C ALA A 59 -6.24 3.85 -1.29
N LYS A 60 -6.97 2.72 -1.26
CA LYS A 60 -6.66 1.57 -0.41
C LYS A 60 -5.68 0.62 -1.11
N LEU A 61 -4.85 -0.08 -0.32
CA LEU A 61 -3.94 -1.10 -0.83
C LEU A 61 -4.65 -2.15 -1.71
N ILE A 62 -5.82 -2.61 -1.28
CA ILE A 62 -6.64 -3.59 -2.02
C ILE A 62 -8.11 -3.18 -1.89
N THR A 63 -8.84 -3.25 -3.00
CA THR A 63 -10.31 -3.18 -3.02
C THR A 63 -10.88 -4.46 -3.62
N ILE A 64 -11.88 -5.01 -2.94
CA ILE A 64 -12.65 -6.16 -3.41
C ILE A 64 -13.68 -5.69 -4.44
N ASN A 65 -14.27 -4.52 -4.23
CA ASN A 65 -15.29 -3.95 -5.11
C ASN A 65 -14.65 -3.00 -6.13
N LYS A 66 -14.06 -3.56 -7.19
CA LYS A 66 -13.46 -2.77 -8.29
C LYS A 66 -14.52 -2.10 -9.17
N GLU A 67 -15.68 -2.74 -9.32
CA GLU A 67 -16.77 -2.24 -10.17
C GLU A 67 -17.27 -0.87 -9.74
N PHE A 68 -17.38 -0.63 -8.43
CA PHE A 68 -17.77 0.67 -7.88
C PHE A 68 -16.83 1.82 -8.26
N PHE A 69 -15.53 1.55 -8.34
CA PHE A 69 -14.55 2.56 -8.78
C PHE A 69 -14.61 2.73 -10.30
N ASN A 70 -14.72 1.63 -11.03
CA ASN A 70 -14.86 1.67 -12.49
C ASN A 70 -16.12 2.42 -12.96
N SER A 71 -17.24 2.28 -12.26
CA SER A 71 -18.49 2.96 -12.60
C SER A 71 -18.43 4.48 -12.44
N ARG A 72 -17.40 5.01 -11.77
CA ARG A 72 -17.20 6.45 -11.56
C ARG A 72 -16.22 7.09 -12.53
N LYS A 73 -15.72 6.33 -13.50
CA LYS A 73 -14.91 6.88 -14.58
C LYS A 73 -15.76 7.90 -15.35
N GLY A 74 -15.30 9.15 -15.40
CA GLY A 74 -16.00 10.25 -16.06
C GLY A 74 -16.98 11.03 -15.19
N VAL A 75 -17.12 10.69 -13.90
CA VAL A 75 -17.83 11.57 -12.95
C VAL A 75 -16.90 12.72 -12.58
N GLU A 76 -17.36 13.96 -12.81
CA GLU A 76 -16.60 15.15 -12.40
C GLU A 76 -16.34 15.13 -10.90
N SER A 77 -15.07 15.29 -10.54
CA SER A 77 -14.69 15.47 -9.14
C SER A 77 -14.86 16.94 -8.77
N PRO A 78 -15.26 17.27 -7.52
CA PRO A 78 -15.38 18.67 -7.10
C PRO A 78 -14.11 19.50 -7.32
N THR A 79 -12.95 18.83 -7.33
CA THR A 79 -11.64 19.43 -7.62
C THR A 79 -11.47 19.89 -9.07
N ASP A 80 -12.15 19.30 -10.05
CA ASP A 80 -11.96 19.61 -11.47
C ASP A 80 -12.47 21.01 -11.86
N ARG A 81 -13.21 21.66 -10.97
CA ARG A 81 -13.87 22.96 -11.20
C ARG A 81 -13.10 24.17 -10.65
N TYR A 82 -11.95 23.96 -10.03
CA TYR A 82 -11.17 24.99 -9.35
C TYR A 82 -9.70 24.99 -9.77
#